data_AF-A0A088F4T2-F1
#
_entry.id   AF-A0A088F4T2-F1
#
_cell.length_a   1.000
_cell.length_b   1.000
_cell.length_c   1.000
_cell.angle_alpha   90.00
_cell.angle_beta   90.00
_cell.angle_gamma   90.00
#
_symmetry.space_group_name_H-M   'P 1'
#
loop_
_entity.id
_entity.type
_entity.pdbx_description
1 polymer ?
#
loop_
_entity_poly.entity_id
_entity_poly.type
_entity_poly.pdbx_seq_one_letter_code
_entity_poly.pdbx_strand_id
1 'polypeptide(L)'
;MLILLIFSSQLVVNCSSDDDSINEVIENSTIWMDDLESSLGTGTKAKLNSWIDKGLNSTKLKDAFSKSNDKSGLMTNLESAISIYHQRVFIEDWDNIPGIAKFDYKSNGLSSGITNPDWNNPDLDLPAIEAANFVDAAATVLPAGTKIYRVTGGNPAGGYWTREKPSSIGAVIGGTAVQPAWNDFSKCYEYEVPKELTLKVWQGITARQPIAMGVINPHLPGGDVQLFLPPVVRDEAFKKLVIQTALLW
;
A
#
# COMPACT_ATOMS: atom_id res chain seq x y z
N MET A 1 30.82 -18.81 -80.80
CA MET A 1 29.53 -19.47 -81.10
C MET A 1 28.63 -19.27 -79.88
N LEU A 2 27.43 -18.75 -80.14
CA LEU A 2 26.40 -18.30 -79.18
C LEU A 2 25.78 -19.49 -78.42
N ILE A 3 25.32 -19.30 -77.17
CA ILE A 3 23.91 -19.54 -76.69
C ILE A 3 23.79 -19.60 -75.14
N LEU A 4 22.96 -18.67 -74.65
CA LEU A 4 21.96 -18.60 -73.55
C LEU A 4 22.10 -19.22 -72.12
N LEU A 5 21.72 -18.33 -71.18
CA LEU A 5 21.02 -18.41 -69.87
C LEU A 5 19.95 -19.53 -69.66
N ILE A 6 19.74 -20.01 -68.41
CA ILE A 6 18.70 -19.64 -67.40
C ILE A 6 18.65 -20.68 -66.23
N PHE A 7 18.48 -20.15 -65.01
CA PHE A 7 18.10 -20.67 -63.67
C PHE A 7 17.37 -22.04 -63.50
N SER A 8 17.65 -22.76 -62.39
CA SER A 8 16.77 -22.85 -61.18
C SER A 8 17.18 -23.93 -60.15
N SER A 9 16.94 -23.61 -58.86
CA SER A 9 16.54 -24.46 -57.72
C SER A 9 17.55 -25.26 -56.86
N GLN A 10 17.86 -24.64 -55.71
CA GLN A 10 17.79 -25.13 -54.31
C GLN A 10 18.12 -26.58 -53.96
N LEU A 11 19.12 -26.73 -53.09
CA LEU A 11 19.04 -27.52 -51.84
C LEU A 11 20.21 -27.10 -50.93
N VAL A 12 19.96 -26.12 -50.06
CA VAL A 12 20.81 -25.90 -48.89
C VAL A 12 20.07 -26.52 -47.71
N VAL A 13 20.60 -27.66 -47.27
CA VAL A 13 20.40 -28.19 -45.93
C VAL A 13 21.02 -27.16 -44.98
N ASN A 14 20.26 -26.62 -44.03
CA ASN A 14 20.87 -26.12 -42.81
C ASN A 14 19.96 -26.39 -41.61
N CYS A 15 20.59 -26.89 -40.57
CA CYS A 15 20.01 -27.47 -39.37
C CYS A 15 19.21 -26.44 -38.56
N SER A 16 18.02 -26.85 -38.11
CA SER A 16 17.27 -26.16 -37.06
C SER A 16 17.63 -26.81 -35.73
N SER A 17 18.31 -26.10 -34.83
CA SER A 17 18.47 -26.53 -33.44
C SER A 17 18.69 -25.39 -32.44
N ASP A 18 18.23 -24.16 -32.72
CA ASP A 18 18.54 -23.00 -31.86
C ASP A 18 17.29 -22.21 -31.41
N ASP A 19 16.13 -22.85 -31.15
CA ASP A 19 14.93 -22.13 -30.65
C ASP A 19 14.12 -22.83 -29.53
N ASP A 20 14.66 -23.87 -28.89
CA ASP A 20 13.91 -24.64 -27.88
C ASP A 20 14.20 -24.25 -26.42
N SER A 21 15.41 -23.78 -26.11
CA SER A 21 15.79 -23.54 -24.71
C SER A 21 15.07 -22.35 -24.06
N ILE A 22 14.75 -21.30 -24.82
CA ILE A 22 14.06 -20.11 -24.28
C ILE A 22 12.57 -20.42 -24.11
N ASN A 23 11.95 -21.11 -25.07
CA ASN A 23 10.55 -21.51 -25.00
C ASN A 23 10.32 -22.54 -23.88
N GLU A 24 11.21 -23.52 -23.71
CA GLU A 24 11.13 -24.51 -22.63
C GLU A 24 11.31 -23.88 -21.23
N VAL A 25 12.17 -22.87 -21.09
CA VAL A 25 12.36 -22.12 -19.83
C VAL A 25 11.15 -21.25 -19.51
N ILE A 26 10.56 -20.59 -20.51
CA ILE A 26 9.34 -19.79 -20.34
C ILE A 26 8.13 -20.68 -20.03
N GLU A 27 7.98 -21.80 -20.71
CA GLU A 27 6.90 -22.77 -20.49
C GLU A 27 7.01 -23.32 -19.05
N ASN A 28 8.19 -23.80 -18.63
CA ASN A 28 8.44 -24.26 -17.25
C ASN A 28 8.21 -23.18 -16.17
N SER A 29 8.34 -21.90 -16.52
CA SER A 29 8.12 -20.80 -15.56
C SER A 29 6.64 -20.53 -15.25
N THR A 30 5.71 -20.95 -16.13
CA THR A 30 4.27 -20.66 -16.01
C THR A 30 3.38 -21.88 -15.75
N ILE A 31 3.90 -23.11 -15.82
CA ILE A 31 3.15 -24.36 -15.56
C ILE A 31 2.33 -24.29 -14.26
N TRP A 32 2.91 -23.75 -13.18
CA TRP A 32 2.22 -23.65 -11.89
C TRP A 32 0.93 -22.80 -11.97
N MET A 33 0.86 -21.85 -12.91
CA MET A 33 -0.35 -21.06 -13.13
C MET A 33 -1.40 -21.84 -13.92
N ASP A 34 -1.00 -22.71 -14.84
CA ASP A 34 -1.90 -23.61 -15.57
C ASP A 34 -2.52 -24.65 -14.62
N ASP A 35 -1.74 -25.16 -13.67
CA ASP A 35 -2.22 -26.03 -12.60
C ASP A 35 -3.24 -25.31 -11.69
N LEU A 36 -2.96 -24.05 -11.36
CA LEU A 36 -3.90 -23.21 -10.61
C LEU A 36 -5.16 -22.90 -11.41
N GLU A 37 -5.07 -22.63 -12.71
CA GLU A 37 -6.25 -22.43 -13.56
C GLU A 37 -7.10 -23.69 -13.66
N SER A 38 -6.47 -24.86 -13.75
CA SER A 38 -7.18 -26.14 -13.74
C SER A 38 -7.91 -26.41 -12.43
N SER A 39 -7.38 -25.93 -11.30
CA SER A 39 -7.93 -26.21 -9.96
C SER A 39 -8.85 -25.11 -9.42
N LEU A 40 -8.62 -23.84 -9.78
CA LEU A 40 -9.36 -22.67 -9.30
C LEU A 40 -10.34 -22.11 -10.34
N GLY A 41 -10.24 -22.57 -11.60
CA GLY A 41 -11.14 -22.24 -12.69
C GLY A 41 -10.55 -21.24 -13.70
N THR A 42 -11.23 -21.17 -14.85
CA THR A 42 -10.85 -20.33 -16.00
C THR A 42 -10.68 -18.86 -15.61
N GLY A 43 -9.62 -18.23 -16.11
CA GLY A 43 -9.27 -16.84 -15.85
C GLY A 43 -8.31 -16.64 -14.68
N THR A 44 -8.00 -17.70 -13.92
CA THR A 44 -7.02 -17.62 -12.82
C THR A 44 -5.64 -17.21 -13.32
N LYS A 45 -5.11 -17.87 -14.36
CA LYS A 45 -3.79 -17.54 -14.94
C LYS A 45 -3.73 -16.09 -15.42
N ALA A 46 -4.80 -15.61 -16.08
CA ALA A 46 -4.89 -14.22 -16.52
C ALA A 46 -4.84 -13.22 -15.36
N LYS A 47 -5.51 -13.51 -14.23
CA LYS A 47 -5.46 -12.67 -13.02
C LYS A 47 -4.07 -12.65 -12.40
N LEU A 48 -3.42 -13.81 -12.27
CA LEU A 48 -2.06 -13.92 -11.73
C LEU A 48 -1.07 -13.09 -12.57
N ASN A 49 -1.13 -13.23 -13.90
CA ASN A 49 -0.31 -12.43 -14.81
C ASN A 49 -0.61 -10.93 -14.67
N SER A 50 -1.87 -10.53 -14.58
CA SER A 50 -2.22 -9.12 -14.39
C SER A 50 -1.66 -8.52 -13.09
N TRP A 51 -1.58 -9.29 -12.00
CA TRP A 51 -0.95 -8.83 -10.76
C TRP A 51 0.58 -8.76 -10.88
N ILE A 52 1.19 -9.72 -11.57
CA ILE A 52 2.64 -9.70 -11.84
C ILE A 52 3.02 -8.49 -12.70
N ASP A 53 2.24 -8.21 -13.76
CA ASP A 53 2.44 -7.04 -14.62
C ASP A 53 2.30 -5.72 -13.86
N LYS A 54 1.47 -5.69 -12.80
CA LYS A 54 1.33 -4.54 -11.90
C LYS A 54 2.46 -4.43 -10.86
N GLY A 55 3.39 -5.39 -10.84
CA GLY A 55 4.58 -5.38 -9.98
C GLY A 55 4.50 -6.30 -8.76
N LEU A 56 3.63 -7.32 -8.78
CA LEU A 56 3.63 -8.35 -7.74
C LEU A 56 4.72 -9.37 -8.05
N ASN A 57 5.50 -9.78 -7.03
CA ASN A 57 6.62 -10.68 -7.28
C ASN A 57 6.13 -12.10 -7.63
N SER A 58 6.43 -12.56 -8.86
CA SER A 58 5.99 -13.86 -9.38
C SER A 58 6.47 -15.04 -8.53
N THR A 59 7.73 -15.01 -8.07
CA THR A 59 8.29 -16.07 -7.20
C THR A 59 7.57 -16.13 -5.86
N LYS A 60 7.34 -14.98 -5.21
CA LYS A 60 6.59 -14.91 -3.95
C LYS A 60 5.15 -15.36 -4.10
N LEU A 61 4.51 -15.00 -5.22
CA LEU A 61 3.15 -15.42 -5.54
C LEU A 61 3.08 -16.95 -5.71
N LYS A 62 4.00 -17.54 -6.47
CA LYS A 62 4.13 -19.00 -6.63
C LYS A 62 4.35 -19.69 -5.29
N ASP A 63 5.25 -19.17 -4.46
CA ASP A 63 5.56 -19.72 -3.14
C ASP A 63 4.34 -19.70 -2.22
N ALA A 64 3.58 -18.60 -2.21
CA ALA A 64 2.38 -18.46 -1.40
C ALA A 64 1.32 -19.50 -1.78
N PHE A 65 1.04 -19.70 -3.07
CA PHE A 65 0.12 -20.74 -3.53
C PHE A 65 0.63 -22.17 -3.25
N SER A 66 1.94 -22.38 -3.36
CA SER A 66 2.56 -23.69 -3.10
C SER A 66 2.46 -24.07 -1.63
N LYS A 67 2.61 -23.11 -0.72
CA LYS A 67 2.50 -23.30 0.73
C LYS A 67 1.05 -23.32 1.25
N SER A 68 0.13 -22.71 0.52
CA SER A 68 -1.26 -22.62 0.95
C SER A 68 -2.00 -23.96 0.83
N ASN A 69 -2.55 -24.40 1.96
CA ASN A 69 -3.53 -25.50 2.02
C ASN A 69 -4.91 -25.08 1.50
N ASP A 70 -5.20 -23.77 1.49
CA ASP A 70 -6.44 -23.20 0.96
C ASP A 70 -6.12 -22.20 -0.16
N LYS A 71 -5.94 -22.75 -1.37
CA LYS A 71 -5.62 -21.95 -2.57
C LYS A 71 -6.79 -21.07 -2.99
N SER A 72 -8.03 -21.52 -2.78
CA SER A 72 -9.22 -20.73 -3.10
C SER A 72 -9.33 -19.53 -2.17
N GLY A 73 -9.14 -19.71 -0.85
CA GLY A 73 -9.10 -18.62 0.12
C GLY A 73 -7.98 -17.62 -0.16
N LEU A 74 -6.77 -18.09 -0.50
CA LEU A 74 -5.68 -17.20 -0.91
C LEU A 74 -6.05 -16.39 -2.17
N MET A 75 -6.66 -17.02 -3.18
CA MET A 75 -7.14 -16.33 -4.38
C MET A 75 -8.16 -15.23 -4.02
N THR A 76 -9.16 -15.54 -3.19
CA THR A 76 -10.15 -14.56 -2.73
C THR A 76 -9.50 -13.40 -1.96
N ASN A 77 -8.51 -13.68 -1.11
CA ASN A 77 -7.76 -12.63 -0.42
C ASN A 77 -7.03 -11.71 -1.40
N LEU A 78 -6.34 -12.26 -2.40
CA LEU A 78 -5.64 -11.47 -3.42
C LEU A 78 -6.59 -10.65 -4.31
N GLU A 79 -7.78 -11.16 -4.60
CA GLU A 79 -8.81 -10.46 -5.36
C GLU A 79 -9.48 -9.32 -4.56
N SER A 80 -9.70 -9.54 -3.27
CA SER A 80 -10.30 -8.56 -2.36
C SER A 80 -9.30 -7.52 -1.85
N ALA A 81 -8.01 -7.71 -2.12
CA ALA A 81 -6.95 -6.82 -1.70
C ALA A 81 -7.14 -5.41 -2.31
N ILE A 82 -7.26 -4.41 -1.45
CA ILE A 82 -7.51 -3.02 -1.86
C ILE A 82 -6.36 -2.37 -2.64
N SER A 83 -5.15 -2.91 -2.56
CA SER A 83 -3.99 -2.45 -3.34
C SER A 83 -2.96 -3.55 -3.52
N ILE A 84 -1.98 -3.30 -4.40
CA ILE A 84 -0.84 -4.19 -4.57
C ILE A 84 -0.02 -4.37 -3.27
N TYR A 85 0.04 -3.35 -2.42
CA TYR A 85 0.72 -3.47 -1.13
C TYR A 85 -0.04 -4.41 -0.18
N HIS A 86 -1.37 -4.44 -0.26
CA HIS A 86 -2.16 -5.42 0.47
C HIS A 86 -1.95 -6.83 -0.09
N GLN A 87 -1.86 -6.98 -1.41
CA GLN A 87 -1.51 -8.28 -2.04
C GLN A 87 -0.12 -8.77 -1.58
N ARG A 88 0.87 -7.86 -1.50
CA ARG A 88 2.21 -8.19 -1.00
C ARG A 88 2.20 -8.73 0.43
N VAL A 89 1.26 -8.28 1.27
CA VAL A 89 1.09 -8.85 2.63
C VAL A 89 0.64 -10.31 2.55
N PHE A 90 -0.36 -10.64 1.72
CA PHE A 90 -0.88 -12.01 1.61
C PHE A 90 0.15 -13.02 1.09
N ILE A 91 1.11 -12.57 0.26
CA ILE A 91 2.16 -13.44 -0.30
C ILE A 91 3.51 -13.30 0.41
N GLU A 92 3.56 -12.58 1.53
CA GLU A 92 4.79 -12.35 2.30
C GLU A 92 5.95 -11.77 1.45
N ASP A 93 5.60 -10.86 0.53
CA ASP A 93 6.53 -10.12 -0.32
C ASP A 93 7.05 -8.87 0.40
N TRP A 94 7.61 -9.10 1.59
CA TRP A 94 8.06 -8.06 2.53
C TRP A 94 9.07 -7.11 1.91
N ASP A 95 9.99 -7.62 1.09
CA ASP A 95 11.06 -6.82 0.48
C ASP A 95 10.52 -5.75 -0.48
N ASN A 96 9.29 -5.94 -0.98
CA ASN A 96 8.63 -4.98 -1.85
C ASN A 96 7.54 -4.16 -1.13
N ILE A 97 7.40 -4.25 0.21
CA ILE A 97 6.58 -3.30 0.95
C ILE A 97 7.48 -2.17 1.48
N PRO A 98 7.37 -0.95 0.94
CA PRO A 98 8.28 0.14 1.28
C PRO A 98 8.03 0.66 2.70
N GLY A 99 9.11 1.02 3.39
CA GLY A 99 9.04 1.65 4.72
C GLY A 99 8.86 0.70 5.90
N ILE A 100 8.83 -0.62 5.69
CA ILE A 100 8.71 -1.59 6.79
C ILE A 100 10.02 -1.75 7.57
N ALA A 101 9.90 -2.07 8.85
CA ALA A 101 11.01 -2.45 9.71
C ALA A 101 11.12 -3.98 9.83
N LYS A 102 12.36 -4.48 9.79
CA LYS A 102 12.68 -5.92 9.89
C LYS A 102 13.25 -6.33 11.26
N PHE A 103 13.34 -5.41 12.21
CA PHE A 103 13.68 -5.71 13.59
C PHE A 103 12.43 -6.06 14.41
N ASP A 104 12.62 -6.55 15.63
CA ASP A 104 11.51 -6.99 16.47
C ASP A 104 10.54 -5.87 16.83
N TYR A 105 9.26 -6.12 16.54
CA TYR A 105 8.18 -5.25 16.97
C TYR A 105 8.10 -5.16 18.49
N LYS A 106 8.04 -3.92 18.98
CA LYS A 106 7.68 -3.59 20.36
C LYS A 106 6.69 -2.44 20.34
N SER A 107 5.48 -2.70 20.82
CA SER A 107 4.46 -1.65 20.99
C SER A 107 5.02 -0.52 21.85
N ASN A 108 4.78 0.70 21.39
CA ASN A 108 5.21 1.95 22.00
C ASN A 108 4.12 3.02 21.95
N GLY A 109 2.88 2.62 21.69
CA GLY A 109 1.72 3.51 21.71
C GLY A 109 1.32 3.89 23.12
N LEU A 110 0.68 5.05 23.28
CA LEU A 110 0.10 5.48 24.56
C LEU A 110 -0.98 4.48 25.02
N SER A 111 -1.01 4.21 26.33
CA SER A 111 -1.93 3.24 26.93
C SER A 111 -3.27 3.85 27.38
N SER A 112 -3.40 5.17 27.36
CA SER A 112 -4.58 5.88 27.85
C SER A 112 -4.88 7.10 26.98
N GLY A 113 -6.14 7.53 26.98
CA GLY A 113 -6.53 8.78 26.34
C GLY A 113 -5.89 9.99 27.02
N ILE A 114 -5.89 11.12 26.31
CA ILE A 114 -5.34 12.40 26.78
C ILE A 114 -6.42 13.47 26.64
N THR A 115 -6.58 14.27 27.68
CA THR A 115 -7.49 15.43 27.71
C THR A 115 -6.71 16.73 27.67
N ASN A 116 -7.30 17.80 27.15
CA ASN A 116 -6.73 19.14 27.28
C ASN A 116 -7.69 20.09 28.03
N PRO A 117 -7.42 20.43 29.31
CA PRO A 117 -8.31 21.29 30.09
C PRO A 117 -8.46 22.70 29.51
N ASP A 118 -7.45 23.22 28.82
CA ASP A 118 -7.49 24.58 28.24
C ASP A 118 -8.52 24.71 27.12
N TRP A 119 -8.85 23.61 26.44
CA TRP A 119 -9.87 23.60 25.41
C TRP A 119 -11.29 23.54 25.97
N ASN A 120 -11.44 23.10 27.23
CA ASN A 120 -12.70 22.96 27.95
C ASN A 120 -13.83 22.33 27.12
N ASN A 121 -13.50 21.29 26.34
CA ASN A 121 -14.46 20.57 25.52
C ASN A 121 -14.03 19.09 25.37
N PRO A 122 -14.79 18.14 25.95
CA PRO A 122 -14.44 16.71 25.89
C PRO A 122 -14.55 16.11 24.48
N ASP A 123 -15.31 16.72 23.56
CA ASP A 123 -15.39 16.25 22.17
C ASP A 123 -14.06 16.45 21.40
N LEU A 124 -13.12 17.20 22.00
CA LEU A 124 -11.77 17.41 21.49
C LEU A 124 -10.73 16.50 22.14
N ASP A 125 -11.10 15.67 23.12
CA ASP A 125 -10.15 14.77 23.79
C ASP A 125 -9.61 13.73 22.81
N LEU A 126 -8.40 13.23 23.09
CA LEU A 126 -7.80 12.11 22.37
C LEU A 126 -8.21 10.81 23.06
N PRO A 127 -9.18 10.03 22.54
CA PRO A 127 -9.60 8.80 23.18
C PRO A 127 -8.48 7.75 23.13
N ALA A 128 -8.48 6.81 24.09
CA ALA A 128 -7.39 5.83 24.26
C ALA A 128 -7.08 5.03 22.98
N ILE A 129 -8.09 4.68 22.19
CA ILE A 129 -7.90 3.93 20.94
C ILE A 129 -7.14 4.73 19.89
N GLU A 130 -7.32 6.06 19.87
CA GLU A 130 -6.61 6.94 18.95
C GLU A 130 -5.23 7.31 19.52
N ALA A 131 -5.13 7.49 20.85
CA ALA A 131 -3.86 7.71 21.55
C ALA A 131 -2.85 6.58 21.33
N ALA A 132 -3.32 5.33 21.23
CA ALA A 132 -2.45 4.18 20.94
C ALA A 132 -1.69 4.28 19.61
N ASN A 133 -2.10 5.15 18.69
CA ASN A 133 -1.40 5.41 17.43
C ASN A 133 -0.23 6.39 17.57
N PHE A 134 0.02 6.88 18.79
CA PHE A 134 1.03 7.87 19.10
C PHE A 134 2.01 7.37 20.16
N VAL A 135 3.30 7.69 20.02
CA VAL A 135 4.30 7.53 21.09
C VAL A 135 4.14 8.64 22.13
N ASP A 136 3.90 9.85 21.64
CA ASP A 136 3.56 11.04 22.40
C ASP A 136 2.44 11.80 21.68
N ALA A 137 1.66 12.61 22.41
CA ALA A 137 0.70 13.49 21.77
C ALA A 137 0.56 14.79 22.55
N ALA A 138 0.53 15.90 21.83
CA ALA A 138 0.37 17.24 22.35
C ALA A 138 -0.82 17.93 21.67
N ALA A 139 -1.66 18.56 22.48
CA ALA A 139 -2.73 19.41 21.97
C ALA A 139 -2.11 20.63 21.27
N THR A 140 -2.50 20.84 20.02
CA THR A 140 -1.94 21.86 19.13
C THR A 140 -3.05 22.65 18.46
N VAL A 141 -2.82 23.94 18.22
CA VAL A 141 -3.72 24.80 17.45
C VAL A 141 -3.03 25.19 16.15
N LEU A 142 -3.55 24.74 15.02
CA LEU A 142 -3.05 25.11 13.71
C LEU A 142 -3.61 26.49 13.33
N PRO A 143 -2.75 27.49 13.05
CA PRO A 143 -3.21 28.80 12.61
C PRO A 143 -3.72 28.78 11.17
N ALA A 144 -4.47 29.82 10.79
CA ALA A 144 -4.88 30.09 9.42
C ALA A 144 -3.70 30.00 8.42
N GLY A 145 -3.98 29.48 7.23
CA GLY A 145 -2.99 29.25 6.17
C GLY A 145 -2.11 28.00 6.37
N THR A 146 -2.24 27.29 7.49
CA THR A 146 -1.55 26.00 7.67
C THR A 146 -2.14 24.97 6.72
N LYS A 147 -1.28 24.26 5.99
CA LYS A 147 -1.65 23.11 5.15
C LYS A 147 -1.40 21.80 5.86
N ILE A 148 -2.29 20.85 5.65
CA ILE A 148 -2.17 19.47 6.12
C ILE A 148 -2.56 18.51 5.00
N TYR A 149 -2.02 17.29 5.05
CA TYR A 149 -2.11 16.31 3.97
C TYR A 149 -2.62 14.96 4.46
N ARG A 150 -3.36 14.26 3.59
CA ARG A 150 -3.82 12.89 3.84
C ARG A 150 -3.71 12.07 2.57
N VAL A 151 -3.12 10.88 2.67
CA VAL A 151 -3.08 9.93 1.56
C VAL A 151 -4.12 8.85 1.82
N THR A 152 -5.13 8.74 0.97
CA THR A 152 -6.15 7.69 1.07
C THR A 152 -6.93 7.51 -0.23
N GLY A 153 -7.40 6.31 -0.56
CA GLY A 153 -8.49 6.14 -1.55
C GLY A 153 -9.89 6.10 -0.96
N GLY A 154 -10.00 6.07 0.37
CA GLY A 154 -11.26 6.06 1.11
C GLY A 154 -11.77 7.46 1.43
N ASN A 155 -12.29 7.64 2.65
CA ASN A 155 -12.84 8.91 3.10
C ASN A 155 -11.75 10.02 3.12
N PRO A 156 -11.90 11.09 2.31
CA PRO A 156 -10.91 12.18 2.23
C PRO A 156 -10.82 13.00 3.53
N ALA A 157 -11.89 13.03 4.33
CA ALA A 157 -11.97 13.80 5.56
C ALA A 157 -11.80 12.91 6.82
N GLY A 158 -10.92 11.90 6.77
CA GLY A 158 -10.61 11.06 7.93
C GLY A 158 -9.85 11.79 9.05
N GLY A 159 -9.61 11.11 10.18
CA GLY A 159 -9.00 11.73 11.37
C GLY A 159 -7.49 11.97 11.29
N TYR A 160 -6.76 11.20 10.49
CA TYR A 160 -5.29 11.20 10.45
C TYR A 160 -4.72 12.01 9.29
N TRP A 161 -3.81 12.93 9.58
CA TRP A 161 -3.20 13.87 8.62
C TRP A 161 -1.71 14.07 8.93
N THR A 162 -0.94 14.59 7.98
CA THR A 162 0.47 14.99 8.13
C THR A 162 0.62 16.49 7.89
N ARG A 163 1.66 17.11 8.46
CA ARG A 163 1.98 18.54 8.17
C ARG A 163 2.65 18.72 6.82
N GLU A 164 3.47 17.75 6.45
CA GLU A 164 4.18 17.75 5.18
C GLU A 164 3.51 16.80 4.21
N LYS A 165 3.50 17.18 2.94
CA LYS A 165 3.00 16.32 1.87
C LYS A 165 3.93 15.11 1.74
N PRO A 166 3.43 13.87 1.93
CA PRO A 166 4.30 12.69 1.82
C PRO A 166 4.97 12.63 0.45
N SER A 167 6.28 12.40 0.43
CA SER A 167 7.10 12.36 -0.79
C SER A 167 7.16 10.98 -1.45
N SER A 168 6.74 9.94 -0.74
CA SER A 168 6.73 8.56 -1.25
C SER A 168 5.71 7.70 -0.52
N ILE A 169 5.36 6.58 -1.13
CA ILE A 169 4.54 5.54 -0.48
C ILE A 169 5.18 4.99 0.80
N GLY A 170 6.51 4.91 0.87
CA GLY A 170 7.23 4.44 2.05
C GLY A 170 7.10 5.37 3.25
N ALA A 171 6.99 6.69 3.02
CA ALA A 171 6.70 7.65 4.08
C ALA A 171 5.29 7.43 4.65
N VAL A 172 4.32 7.06 3.80
CA VAL A 172 2.95 6.79 4.25
C VAL A 172 2.89 5.45 5.01
N ILE A 173 3.32 4.35 4.38
CA ILE A 173 3.25 3.01 4.99
C ILE A 173 4.14 2.93 6.24
N GLY A 174 5.40 3.32 6.11
CA GLY A 174 6.39 3.19 7.18
C GLY A 174 6.29 4.29 8.22
N GLY A 175 6.39 5.55 7.77
CA GLY A 175 6.48 6.72 8.64
C GLY A 175 5.20 6.99 9.42
N THR A 176 4.04 6.96 8.75
CA THR A 176 2.72 7.13 9.39
C THR A 176 2.05 5.82 9.80
N ALA A 177 2.78 4.70 9.72
CA ALA A 177 2.34 3.36 10.13
C ALA A 177 0.95 2.94 9.61
N VAL A 178 0.62 3.30 8.36
CA VAL A 178 -0.65 2.95 7.73
C VAL A 178 -0.60 1.54 7.16
N GLN A 179 -1.44 0.63 7.67
CA GLN A 179 -1.49 -0.74 7.16
C GLN A 179 -1.97 -0.80 5.71
N PRO A 180 -1.36 -1.64 4.86
CA PRO A 180 -1.83 -1.89 3.51
C PRO A 180 -3.28 -2.38 3.40
N ALA A 181 -3.81 -3.00 4.45
CA ALA A 181 -5.20 -3.46 4.50
C ALA A 181 -6.22 -2.33 4.71
N TRP A 182 -5.79 -1.13 5.11
CA TRP A 182 -6.69 0.00 5.45
C TRP A 182 -6.77 1.05 4.35
N ASN A 183 -5.81 1.05 3.44
CA ASN A 183 -5.63 2.12 2.49
C ASN A 183 -5.10 1.59 1.14
N ASP A 184 -5.65 2.09 0.04
CA ASP A 184 -5.16 1.76 -1.30
C ASP A 184 -4.05 2.72 -1.79
N PHE A 185 -3.82 3.81 -1.04
CA PHE A 185 -2.83 4.85 -1.30
C PHE A 185 -2.98 5.56 -2.65
N SER A 186 -4.19 5.56 -3.22
CA SER A 186 -4.45 5.99 -4.60
C SER A 186 -4.66 7.49 -4.79
N LYS A 187 -4.88 8.27 -3.70
CA LYS A 187 -5.10 9.72 -3.78
C LYS A 187 -4.44 10.46 -2.62
N CYS A 188 -4.09 11.71 -2.86
CA CYS A 188 -3.64 12.66 -1.86
C CYS A 188 -4.65 13.80 -1.73
N TYR A 189 -4.91 14.21 -0.50
CA TYR A 189 -5.80 15.30 -0.15
C TYR A 189 -5.04 16.35 0.63
N GLU A 190 -5.41 17.61 0.41
CA GLU A 190 -4.92 18.78 1.11
C GLU A 190 -6.10 19.48 1.79
N TYR A 191 -5.84 20.02 2.99
CA TYR A 191 -6.71 20.99 3.64
C TYR A 191 -5.85 22.18 4.06
N GLU A 192 -6.32 23.38 3.78
CA GLU A 192 -5.73 24.63 4.26
C GLU A 192 -6.68 25.25 5.29
N VAL A 193 -6.16 25.56 6.48
CA VAL A 193 -6.95 26.21 7.54
C VAL A 193 -7.43 27.58 7.02
N PRO A 194 -8.75 27.83 6.94
CA PRO A 194 -9.26 29.08 6.40
C PRO A 194 -8.79 30.30 7.15
N LYS A 195 -8.80 31.45 6.46
CA LYS A 195 -8.55 32.75 7.08
C LYS A 195 -9.47 32.94 8.28
N GLU A 196 -8.94 33.53 9.34
CA GLU A 196 -9.64 33.83 10.61
C GLU A 196 -10.06 32.60 11.43
N LEU A 197 -9.80 31.39 10.95
CA LEU A 197 -10.04 30.15 11.70
C LEU A 197 -8.74 29.58 12.27
N THR A 198 -8.91 28.72 13.26
CA THR A 198 -7.85 27.85 13.77
C THR A 198 -8.38 26.43 13.88
N LEU A 199 -7.47 25.46 13.84
CA LEU A 199 -7.83 24.04 13.94
C LEU A 199 -7.21 23.43 15.19
N LYS A 200 -8.05 22.95 16.12
CA LYS A 200 -7.59 22.22 17.31
C LYS A 200 -7.32 20.76 16.92
N VAL A 201 -6.10 20.29 17.14
CA VAL A 201 -5.63 18.96 16.72
C VAL A 201 -4.71 18.35 17.78
N TRP A 202 -4.60 17.04 17.79
CA TRP A 202 -3.52 16.35 18.51
C TRP A 202 -2.37 16.10 17.54
N GLN A 203 -1.15 16.40 17.95
CA GLN A 203 0.06 16.17 17.17
C GLN A 203 1.04 15.32 17.95
N GLY A 204 1.71 14.38 17.29
CA GLY A 204 2.76 13.62 17.92
C GLY A 204 3.42 12.60 17.01
N ILE A 205 4.40 11.89 17.55
CA ILE A 205 5.14 10.85 16.85
C ILE A 205 4.26 9.62 16.68
N THR A 206 4.17 9.11 15.47
CA THR A 206 3.40 7.90 15.14
C THR A 206 4.00 6.68 15.84
N ALA A 207 3.18 5.91 16.54
CA ALA A 207 3.57 4.64 17.15
C ALA A 207 3.79 3.53 16.11
N ARG A 208 4.55 2.52 16.51
CA ARG A 208 4.76 1.30 15.71
C ARG A 208 3.48 0.51 15.62
N GLN A 209 3.29 -0.15 14.47
CA GLN A 209 2.15 -1.04 14.26
C GLN A 209 2.54 -2.36 13.61
N PRO A 210 1.84 -3.46 13.93
CA PRO A 210 1.87 -4.66 13.10
C PRO A 210 1.51 -4.30 11.66
N ILE A 211 2.17 -4.94 10.69
CA ILE A 211 1.86 -4.72 9.27
C ILE A 211 0.48 -5.27 8.87
N ALA A 212 0.04 -6.31 9.60
CA ALA A 212 -1.26 -6.93 9.46
C ALA A 212 -1.63 -7.66 10.76
N MET A 213 -2.92 -7.97 10.91
CA MET A 213 -3.40 -8.79 12.03
C MET A 213 -2.69 -10.15 12.04
N GLY A 214 -2.10 -10.51 13.18
CA GLY A 214 -1.37 -11.78 13.35
C GLY A 214 0.07 -11.78 12.81
N VAL A 215 0.54 -10.70 12.17
CA VAL A 215 1.92 -10.58 11.67
C VAL A 215 2.69 -9.61 12.57
N ILE A 216 3.55 -10.14 13.43
CA ILE A 216 4.36 -9.34 14.37
C ILE A 216 5.57 -8.73 13.67
N ASN A 217 6.26 -9.51 12.83
CA ASN A 217 7.43 -9.07 12.06
C ASN A 217 7.27 -9.51 10.59
N PRO A 218 7.68 -8.69 9.61
CA PRO A 218 8.09 -7.29 9.77
C PRO A 218 6.93 -6.40 10.26
N HIS A 219 7.23 -5.16 10.65
CA HIS A 219 6.25 -4.22 11.19
C HIS A 219 6.39 -2.83 10.59
N LEU A 220 5.41 -1.96 10.84
CA LEU A 220 5.43 -0.56 10.46
C LEU A 220 6.14 0.24 11.56
N PRO A 221 7.29 0.89 11.28
CA PRO A 221 8.12 1.52 12.29
C PRO A 221 7.48 2.75 12.93
N GLY A 222 6.55 3.42 12.25
CA GLY A 222 6.10 4.75 12.65
C GLY A 222 7.25 5.74 12.66
N GLY A 223 7.19 6.71 13.57
CA GLY A 223 8.28 7.65 13.81
C GLY A 223 8.09 9.03 13.19
N ASP A 224 7.23 9.19 12.18
CA ASP A 224 6.92 10.51 11.64
C ASP A 224 5.88 11.23 12.51
N VAL A 225 5.89 12.55 12.44
CA VAL A 225 4.87 13.40 13.06
C VAL A 225 3.55 13.24 12.30
N GLN A 226 2.50 12.85 13.00
CA GLN A 226 1.13 12.85 12.49
C GLN A 226 0.21 13.73 13.33
N LEU A 227 -0.94 14.03 12.76
CA LEU A 227 -2.02 14.78 13.36
C LEU A 227 -3.25 13.88 13.50
N PHE A 228 -3.94 14.00 14.61
CA PHE A 228 -5.31 13.51 14.78
C PHE A 228 -6.27 14.71 14.92
N LEU A 229 -7.24 14.77 14.04
CA LEU A 229 -8.33 15.74 14.04
C LEU A 229 -9.57 15.10 14.68
N PRO A 230 -10.00 15.55 15.87
CA PRO A 230 -11.20 15.04 16.53
C PRO A 230 -12.44 15.11 15.61
N PRO A 231 -13.43 14.21 15.77
CA PRO A 231 -14.61 14.18 14.91
C PRO A 231 -15.35 15.51 14.81
N VAL A 232 -15.48 16.25 15.92
CA VAL A 232 -16.15 17.56 15.98
C VAL A 232 -15.45 18.63 15.12
N VAL A 233 -14.16 18.46 14.83
CA VAL A 233 -13.36 19.37 14.00
C VAL A 233 -13.56 19.10 12.50
N ARG A 234 -14.04 17.91 12.12
CA ARG A 234 -14.18 17.46 10.72
C ARG A 234 -15.63 17.50 10.25
N ASP A 235 -16.29 18.61 10.53
CA ASP A 235 -17.68 18.87 10.16
C ASP A 235 -17.89 19.03 8.64
N GLU A 236 -19.11 19.39 8.22
CA GLU A 236 -19.43 19.61 6.81
C GLU A 236 -18.67 20.79 6.18
N ALA A 237 -18.26 21.78 6.97
CA ALA A 237 -17.44 22.88 6.47
C ALA A 237 -16.02 22.41 6.17
N PHE A 238 -15.42 21.63 7.07
CA PHE A 238 -14.12 20.99 6.84
C PHE A 238 -14.15 20.12 5.58
N LYS A 239 -15.14 19.24 5.46
CA LYS A 239 -15.28 18.30 4.32
C LYS A 239 -15.32 19.00 2.96
N LYS A 240 -16.00 20.15 2.87
CA LYS A 240 -16.11 20.94 1.62
C LYS A 240 -14.80 21.60 1.20
N LEU A 241 -13.87 21.77 2.13
CA LEU A 241 -12.59 22.43 1.91
C LEU A 241 -11.44 21.46 1.65
N VAL A 242 -11.65 20.15 1.88
CA VAL A 242 -10.68 19.12 1.51
C VAL A 242 -10.64 19.00 -0.01
N ILE A 243 -9.47 19.23 -0.60
CA ILE A 243 -9.25 19.14 -2.04
C ILE A 243 -8.30 18.02 -2.38
N GLN A 244 -8.54 17.32 -3.50
CA GLN A 244 -7.59 16.34 -4.00
C GLN A 244 -6.41 17.06 -4.67
N THR A 245 -5.20 16.58 -4.41
CA THR A 245 -3.96 17.02 -5.03
C THR A 245 -3.25 15.85 -5.70
N ALA A 246 -2.30 16.12 -6.59
CA ALA A 246 -1.52 15.09 -7.26
C ALA A 246 -0.70 14.28 -6.25
N LEU A 247 -0.66 12.96 -6.42
CA LEU A 247 0.36 12.12 -5.79
C LEU A 247 1.73 12.42 -6.42
N LEU A 248 2.79 12.19 -5.65
CA LEU A 248 4.17 12.45 -6.08
C LEU A 248 4.87 11.17 -6.58
N TRP A 249 4.15 10.06 -6.69
CA TRP A 249 4.63 8.75 -7.13
C TRP A 249 3.61 8.09 -8.06
#